data_AF-A0A7J3XG21-F1
#
_entry.id   AF-A0A7J3XG21-F1
#
_cell.length_a   1.000
_cell.length_b   1.000
_cell.length_c   1.000
_cell.angle_alpha   90.00
_cell.angle_beta   90.00
_cell.angle_gamma   90.00
#
_symmetry.space_group_name_H-M   'P 1'
#
loop_
_entity.id
_entity.type
_entity.pdbx_description
1 polymer ?
#
loop_
_entity_poly.entity_id
_entity_poly.type
_entity_poly.pdbx_seq_one_letter_code
_entity_poly.pdbx_strand_id
1 'polypeptide(L)'
;MVVKGGHIGTGDVVVDVVYWRGTVRRLVSPRLEGCTHGTGCSFSAAIAAYLARGLPVLDAIVEAKNFMSYAISRAYRVGRGSCPVNPTAYLEVDAELFRAQRALAEAAERLTGEPTSRVLAKYIPEVQTNFVYSVPKHLAKGVNDVVGFPGRLVRYLGRVIAVGYPQPGASSHVARLVLEVMRYDPSVRSAINVAYSEELVRAARELGMVVAVVDRREEPEEVRRVEGMSLPWL
;
A
#
# COMPACT_ATOMS: atom_id res chain seq x y z
N MET A 1 8.04 3.56 -34.31
CA MET A 1 6.60 3.22 -34.31
C MET A 1 6.33 2.27 -33.15
N VAL A 2 5.22 2.44 -32.43
CA VAL A 2 4.80 1.53 -31.37
C VAL A 2 3.37 1.07 -31.66
N VAL A 3 3.15 -0.24 -31.61
CA VAL A 3 1.82 -0.86 -31.75
C VAL A 3 1.48 -1.52 -30.42
N LYS A 4 0.38 -1.10 -29.80
CA LYS A 4 -0.02 -1.58 -28.47
C LYS A 4 -0.91 -2.82 -28.59
N GLY A 5 -0.58 -3.86 -27.84
CA GLY A 5 -1.32 -5.12 -27.84
C GLY A 5 -2.48 -5.19 -26.85
N GLY A 6 -2.71 -4.16 -26.03
CA GLY A 6 -3.60 -4.21 -24.86
C GLY A 6 -5.04 -4.73 -25.08
N HIS A 7 -5.57 -4.65 -26.31
CA HIS A 7 -6.91 -5.15 -26.65
C HIS A 7 -6.91 -6.56 -27.29
N ILE A 8 -5.74 -7.15 -27.49
CA ILE A 8 -5.56 -8.42 -28.20
C ILE A 8 -5.40 -9.55 -27.17
N GLY A 9 -6.23 -10.58 -27.32
CA GLY A 9 -6.20 -11.80 -26.52
C GLY A 9 -6.72 -11.65 -25.09
N THR A 10 -6.93 -12.79 -24.43
CA THR A 10 -7.39 -12.92 -23.04
C THR A 10 -6.31 -13.41 -22.08
N GLY A 11 -5.06 -13.53 -22.54
CA GLY A 11 -3.94 -14.02 -21.71
C GLY A 11 -3.45 -13.01 -20.68
N ASP A 12 -2.66 -13.51 -19.73
CA ASP A 12 -2.15 -12.78 -18.56
C ASP A 12 -1.10 -11.70 -18.89
N VAL A 13 -0.71 -11.59 -20.15
CA VAL A 13 0.31 -10.65 -20.61
C VAL A 13 -0.18 -9.80 -21.76
N VAL A 14 0.34 -8.58 -21.82
CA VAL A 14 0.19 -7.64 -22.94
C VAL A 14 1.52 -7.51 -23.65
N VAL A 15 1.51 -7.68 -24.98
CA VAL A 15 2.70 -7.57 -25.83
C VAL A 15 2.57 -6.33 -26.70
N ASP A 16 3.42 -5.34 -26.47
CA ASP A 16 3.55 -4.19 -27.35
C ASP A 16 4.73 -4.41 -28.30
N VAL A 17 4.59 -3.99 -29.56
CA VAL A 17 5.62 -4.14 -30.58
C VAL A 17 6.19 -2.78 -30.93
N VAL A 18 7.51 -2.65 -30.83
CA VAL A 18 8.24 -1.42 -31.13
C VAL A 18 9.11 -1.67 -32.36
N TYR A 19 8.96 -0.81 -33.37
CA TYR A 19 9.86 -0.76 -34.52
C TYR A 19 10.69 0.52 -34.48
N TRP A 20 12.02 0.36 -34.45
CA TRP A 20 12.97 1.47 -34.40
C TRP A 20 14.27 1.09 -35.12
N ARG A 21 14.70 1.92 -36.08
CA ARG A 21 15.96 1.75 -36.85
C ARG A 21 16.18 0.33 -37.39
N GLY A 22 15.18 -0.22 -38.08
CA GLY A 22 15.26 -1.57 -38.67
C GLY A 22 15.14 -2.73 -37.66
N THR A 23 15.04 -2.44 -36.36
CA THR A 23 14.91 -3.45 -35.31
C THR A 23 13.48 -3.50 -34.79
N VAL A 24 12.96 -4.72 -34.62
CA VAL A 24 11.70 -5.00 -33.94
C VAL A 24 11.99 -5.47 -32.51
N ARG A 25 11.32 -4.88 -31.52
CA ARG A 25 11.37 -5.30 -30.12
C ARG A 25 9.96 -5.57 -29.59
N ARG A 26 9.84 -6.58 -28.73
CA ARG A 26 8.60 -6.93 -28.03
C ARG A 26 8.74 -6.50 -26.57
N LEU A 27 7.80 -5.70 -26.09
CA LEU A 27 7.70 -5.30 -24.70
C LEU A 27 6.55 -6.07 -24.06
N VAL A 28 6.88 -6.98 -23.15
CA VAL A 28 5.91 -7.84 -22.46
C VAL A 28 5.68 -7.27 -21.06
N SER A 29 4.42 -7.14 -20.67
CA SER A 29 4.04 -6.78 -19.29
C SER A 29 2.86 -7.62 -18.83
N PRO A 30 2.65 -7.77 -17.51
CA PRO A 30 1.40 -8.30 -16.99
C PRO A 30 0.20 -7.51 -17.53
N ARG A 31 -0.90 -8.23 -17.78
CA ARG A 31 -2.19 -7.60 -18.01
C ARG A 31 -2.69 -7.07 -16.69
N LEU A 32 -2.97 -5.77 -16.65
CA LEU A 32 -3.53 -5.13 -15.47
C LEU A 32 -5.03 -5.01 -15.64
N GLU A 33 -5.77 -5.47 -14.63
CA GLU A 33 -7.18 -5.17 -14.51
C GLU A 33 -7.38 -3.72 -14.03
N GLY A 34 -8.46 -3.09 -14.49
CA GLY A 34 -8.85 -1.76 -14.01
C GLY A 34 -9.21 -0.80 -15.13
N CYS A 35 -8.87 0.46 -14.92
CA CYS A 35 -9.35 1.57 -15.71
C CYS A 35 -8.38 1.88 -16.85
N THR A 36 -8.86 1.79 -18.09
CA THR A 36 -8.02 1.86 -19.30
C THR A 36 -8.37 3.03 -20.21
N HIS A 37 -9.35 3.86 -19.82
CA HIS A 37 -9.68 5.06 -20.58
C HIS A 37 -8.52 6.07 -20.50
N GLY A 38 -8.16 6.63 -21.66
CA GLY A 38 -7.02 7.55 -21.76
C GLY A 38 -5.64 6.88 -21.91
N THR A 39 -5.52 5.55 -21.88
CA THR A 39 -4.23 4.84 -22.01
C THR A 39 -3.46 5.14 -23.30
N GLY A 40 -4.14 5.56 -24.38
CA GLY A 40 -3.49 6.04 -25.60
C GLY A 40 -2.79 7.37 -25.39
N CYS A 41 -3.60 8.40 -25.07
CA CYS A 41 -3.13 9.77 -24.90
C CYS A 41 -2.07 9.89 -23.81
N SER A 42 -2.28 9.26 -22.64
CA SER A 42 -1.32 9.29 -21.54
C SER A 42 -0.01 8.59 -21.90
N PHE A 43 -0.06 7.48 -22.66
CA PHE A 43 1.16 6.79 -23.09
C PHE A 43 1.96 7.63 -24.09
N SER A 44 1.29 8.21 -25.10
CA SER A 44 1.98 9.08 -26.07
C SER A 44 2.55 10.34 -25.40
N ALA A 45 1.82 10.93 -24.45
CA ALA A 45 2.28 12.08 -23.68
C ALA A 45 3.50 11.71 -22.82
N ALA A 46 3.49 10.55 -22.17
CA ALA A 46 4.62 10.06 -21.39
C ALA A 46 5.86 9.82 -22.26
N ILE A 47 5.72 9.21 -23.44
CA ILE A 47 6.83 9.05 -24.39
C ILE A 47 7.41 10.42 -24.76
N ALA A 48 6.55 11.38 -25.14
CA ALA A 48 6.99 12.73 -25.49
C ALA A 48 7.74 13.41 -24.34
N ALA A 49 7.25 13.28 -23.10
CA ALA A 49 7.90 13.84 -21.92
C ALA A 49 9.27 13.19 -21.64
N TYR A 50 9.40 11.87 -21.76
CA TYR A 50 10.69 11.19 -21.56
C TYR A 50 11.70 11.51 -22.67
N LEU A 51 11.24 11.64 -23.92
CA LEU A 51 12.09 12.12 -25.02
C LEU A 51 12.58 13.55 -24.76
N ALA A 52 11.69 14.44 -24.29
CA ALA A 52 12.07 15.82 -23.94
C ALA A 52 13.07 15.88 -22.77
N ARG A 53 13.06 14.88 -21.88
CA ARG A 53 14.07 14.70 -20.82
C ARG A 53 15.42 14.16 -21.33
N GLY A 54 15.55 13.88 -22.63
CA GLY A 54 16.79 13.40 -23.25
C GLY A 54 16.98 11.89 -23.21
N LEU A 55 15.94 11.10 -22.87
CA LEU A 55 16.06 9.65 -22.90
C LEU A 55 16.18 9.14 -24.35
N PRO A 56 16.99 8.09 -24.60
CA PRO A 56 16.97 7.37 -25.87
C PRO A 56 15.55 6.87 -26.19
N VAL A 57 15.21 6.79 -27.48
CA VAL A 57 13.84 6.48 -27.94
C VAL A 57 13.29 5.18 -27.33
N LEU A 58 14.10 4.13 -27.28
CA LEU A 58 13.66 2.86 -26.71
C LEU A 58 13.44 2.95 -25.20
N ASP A 59 14.31 3.65 -24.49
CA ASP A 59 14.20 3.84 -23.04
C ASP A 59 12.97 4.70 -22.71
N ALA A 60 12.72 5.76 -23.48
CA ALA A 60 11.52 6.59 -23.33
C ALA A 60 10.22 5.78 -23.51
N ILE A 61 10.19 4.80 -24.42
CA ILE A 61 9.03 3.92 -24.62
C ILE A 61 8.87 2.95 -23.44
N VAL A 62 9.97 2.38 -22.94
CA VAL A 62 9.96 1.49 -21.77
C VAL A 62 9.50 2.24 -20.52
N GLU A 63 10.05 3.42 -20.27
CA GLU A 63 9.67 4.27 -19.13
C GLU A 63 8.22 4.75 -19.22
N ALA A 64 7.72 5.09 -20.41
CA ALA A 64 6.31 5.38 -20.61
C ALA A 64 5.42 4.16 -20.32
N LYS A 65 5.88 2.94 -20.61
CA LYS A 65 5.13 1.71 -20.32
C LYS A 65 5.09 1.42 -18.82
N ASN A 66 6.20 1.65 -18.11
CA ASN A 66 6.27 1.56 -16.65
C ASN A 66 5.37 2.60 -15.99
N PHE A 67 5.42 3.85 -16.47
CA PHE A 67 4.55 4.93 -16.03
C PHE A 67 3.07 4.56 -16.18
N MET A 68 2.67 4.05 -17.35
CA MET A 68 1.30 3.65 -17.61
C MET A 68 0.87 2.45 -16.76
N SER A 69 1.75 1.48 -16.54
CA SER A 69 1.45 0.33 -15.68
C SER A 69 1.13 0.78 -14.25
N TYR A 70 1.92 1.72 -13.72
CA TYR A 70 1.66 2.32 -12.42
C TYR A 70 0.34 3.11 -12.40
N ALA A 71 0.12 3.96 -13.40
CA ALA A 71 -1.08 4.77 -13.55
C ALA A 71 -2.38 3.94 -13.65
N ILE A 72 -2.33 2.80 -14.35
CA ILE A 72 -3.45 1.85 -14.45
C ILE A 72 -3.65 1.16 -13.10
N SER A 73 -2.57 0.70 -12.46
CA SER A 73 -2.66 -0.03 -11.19
C SER A 73 -3.29 0.81 -10.07
N ARG A 74 -3.09 2.14 -10.09
CA ARG A 74 -3.59 3.12 -9.12
C ARG A 74 -4.81 3.90 -9.64
N ALA A 75 -5.38 3.47 -10.75
CA ALA A 75 -6.58 4.09 -11.26
C ALA A 75 -7.78 3.80 -10.35
N TYR A 76 -8.69 4.76 -10.30
CA TYR A 76 -9.91 4.66 -9.51
C TYR A 76 -11.08 5.29 -10.26
N ARG A 77 -12.28 4.80 -9.97
CA ARG A 77 -13.48 5.23 -10.68
C ARG A 77 -13.95 6.58 -10.14
N VAL A 78 -14.02 7.56 -11.04
CA VAL A 78 -14.61 8.86 -10.80
C VAL A 78 -15.99 8.90 -11.47
N GLY A 79 -17.04 9.04 -10.67
CA GLY A 79 -18.42 9.04 -11.16
C GLY A 79 -18.85 7.72 -11.81
N ARG A 80 -19.80 7.79 -12.75
CA ARG A 80 -20.42 6.60 -13.38
C ARG A 80 -19.94 6.31 -14.82
N GLY A 81 -19.08 7.17 -15.38
CA GLY A 81 -18.62 7.09 -16.77
C GLY A 81 -17.49 6.07 -17.01
N SER A 82 -16.81 6.23 -18.16
CA SER A 82 -15.60 5.47 -18.49
C SER A 82 -14.51 5.73 -17.45
N CYS A 83 -13.95 4.67 -16.88
CA CYS A 83 -12.96 4.82 -15.83
C CYS A 83 -11.59 5.23 -16.41
N PRO A 84 -11.04 6.40 -16.04
CA PRO A 84 -9.76 6.89 -16.53
C PRO A 84 -8.58 6.22 -15.81
N VAL A 85 -7.42 6.18 -16.47
CA VAL A 85 -6.13 5.95 -15.78
C VAL A 85 -5.84 7.05 -14.76
N ASN A 86 -4.95 6.80 -13.79
CA ASN A 86 -4.45 7.84 -12.88
C ASN A 86 -3.02 8.26 -13.26
N PRO A 87 -2.84 9.27 -14.15
CA PRO A 87 -1.50 9.73 -14.53
C PRO A 87 -0.77 10.48 -13.40
N THR A 88 -1.49 10.95 -12.38
CA THR A 88 -0.94 11.65 -11.20
C THR A 88 -0.58 10.72 -10.05
N ALA A 89 -0.79 9.41 -10.22
CA ALA A 89 -0.58 8.40 -9.18
C ALA A 89 0.79 8.50 -8.49
N TYR A 90 1.88 8.75 -9.23
CA TYR A 90 3.22 8.89 -8.63
C TYR A 90 3.25 10.03 -7.60
N LEU A 91 2.69 11.19 -7.96
CA LEU A 91 2.65 12.35 -7.09
C LEU A 91 1.69 12.16 -5.91
N GLU A 92 0.53 11.55 -6.16
CA GLU A 92 -0.47 11.29 -5.13
C GLU A 92 0.04 10.31 -4.07
N VAL A 93 0.66 9.20 -4.50
CA VAL A 93 1.19 8.19 -3.59
C VAL A 93 2.34 8.75 -2.77
N ASP A 94 3.29 9.45 -3.38
CA ASP A 94 4.40 10.09 -2.66
C ASP A 94 3.88 11.11 -1.64
N ALA A 95 2.91 11.95 -2.02
CA ALA A 95 2.32 12.93 -1.11
C ALA A 95 1.55 12.27 0.05
N GLU A 96 0.79 11.21 -0.21
CA GLU A 96 0.05 10.49 0.83
C GLU A 96 0.96 9.68 1.75
N LEU A 97 2.04 9.09 1.23
CA LEU A 97 3.06 8.44 2.06
C LEU A 97 3.73 9.44 2.99
N PHE A 98 4.09 10.63 2.49
CA PHE A 98 4.65 11.69 3.32
C PHE A 98 3.67 12.14 4.42
N ARG A 99 2.39 12.35 4.07
CA ARG A 99 1.34 12.69 5.05
C ARG A 99 1.18 11.59 6.11
N ALA A 100 1.15 10.33 5.69
CA ALA A 100 1.04 9.18 6.59
C ALA A 100 2.27 9.07 7.51
N GLN A 101 3.49 9.25 6.98
CA GLN A 101 4.72 9.30 7.77
C GLN A 101 4.68 10.37 8.85
N ARG A 102 4.31 11.60 8.48
CA ARG A 102 4.20 12.71 9.43
C ARG A 102 3.16 12.45 10.50
N ALA A 103 1.94 12.07 10.11
CA ALA A 103 0.87 11.79 11.05
C ALA A 103 1.23 10.65 12.02
N LEU A 104 1.88 9.61 11.51
CA LEU A 104 2.31 8.47 12.32
C LEU A 104 3.47 8.82 13.25
N ALA A 105 4.42 9.66 12.81
CA ALA A 105 5.50 10.17 13.66
C ALA A 105 4.95 11.02 14.81
N GLU A 106 4.08 11.99 14.51
CA GLU A 106 3.43 12.85 15.50
C GLU A 106 2.58 12.03 16.50
N ALA A 107 1.89 11.00 16.02
CA ALA A 107 1.13 10.09 16.89
C ALA A 107 2.05 9.25 17.80
N ALA A 108 3.18 8.76 17.28
CA ALA A 108 4.15 8.02 18.06
C ALA A 108 4.88 8.89 19.09
N GLU A 109 5.19 10.15 18.77
CA GLU A 109 5.72 11.11 19.75
C GLU A 109 4.78 11.25 20.95
N ARG A 110 3.46 11.36 20.71
CA ARG A 110 2.47 11.41 21.81
C ARG A 110 2.39 10.11 22.61
N LEU A 111 2.51 8.95 21.95
CA LEU A 111 2.49 7.64 22.62
C LEU A 111 3.77 7.35 23.42
N THR A 112 4.91 7.84 22.95
CA THR A 112 6.22 7.69 23.59
C THR A 112 6.56 8.83 24.56
N GLY A 113 5.75 9.89 24.59
CA GLY A 113 5.80 10.96 25.59
C GLY A 113 5.29 10.51 26.97
N GLU A 114 5.71 11.20 28.02
CA GLU A 114 5.23 10.97 29.38
C GLU A 114 3.91 11.72 29.63
N PRO A 115 2.99 11.18 30.44
CA PRO A 115 3.07 9.90 31.18
C PRO A 115 2.66 8.68 30.35
N THR A 116 2.20 8.88 29.12
CA THR A 116 1.60 7.84 28.25
C THR A 116 2.53 6.66 28.02
N SER A 117 3.83 6.90 27.81
CA SER A 117 4.80 5.87 27.50
C SER A 117 4.98 4.83 28.60
N ARG A 118 4.84 5.22 29.88
CA ARG A 118 4.88 4.28 31.02
C ARG A 118 3.66 3.40 31.08
N VAL A 119 2.50 3.93 30.73
CA VAL A 119 1.25 3.15 30.65
C VAL A 119 1.35 2.18 29.49
N LEU A 120 1.73 2.66 28.30
CA LEU A 120 1.86 1.84 27.10
C LEU A 120 2.93 0.76 27.26
N ALA A 121 4.00 1.01 28.02
CA ALA A 121 5.06 0.05 28.26
C ALA A 121 4.51 -1.29 28.77
N LYS A 122 3.49 -1.27 29.64
CA LYS A 122 2.83 -2.47 30.18
C LYS A 122 2.19 -3.35 29.10
N TYR A 123 1.80 -2.73 27.98
CA TYR A 123 1.07 -3.34 26.87
C TYR A 123 1.92 -3.56 25.61
N ILE A 124 3.25 -3.41 25.69
CA ILE A 124 4.15 -3.87 24.62
C ILE A 124 4.31 -5.39 24.71
N PRO A 125 3.96 -6.17 23.66
CA PRO A 125 4.11 -7.62 23.63
C PRO A 125 5.58 -8.05 23.40
N GLU A 126 5.90 -9.33 23.57
CA GLU A 126 7.26 -9.87 23.30
C GLU A 126 7.71 -9.64 21.86
N VAL A 127 6.78 -9.79 20.91
CA VAL A 127 7.01 -9.48 19.50
C VAL A 127 7.06 -7.96 19.22
N GLN A 128 6.92 -7.12 20.24
CA GLN A 128 6.90 -5.66 20.16
C GLN A 128 5.69 -5.10 19.38
N THR A 129 5.50 -3.79 19.45
CA THR A 129 4.37 -3.10 18.84
C THR A 129 4.78 -2.41 17.55
N ASN A 130 4.07 -2.67 16.46
CA ASN A 130 4.12 -1.80 15.30
C ASN A 130 2.84 -0.97 15.23
N PHE A 131 3.01 0.28 14.80
CA PHE A 131 1.93 1.23 14.58
C PHE A 131 2.03 1.65 13.12
N VAL A 132 0.96 1.46 12.35
CA VAL A 132 0.97 1.67 10.91
C VAL A 132 -0.08 2.67 10.45
N TYR A 133 0.18 3.28 9.29
CA TYR A 133 -0.74 4.21 8.62
C TYR A 133 -0.63 4.01 7.10
N SER A 134 -1.75 3.68 6.44
CA SER A 134 -1.85 3.48 5.00
C SER A 134 -2.23 4.75 4.24
N VAL A 135 -1.75 4.87 2.99
CA VAL A 135 -2.36 5.78 2.01
C VAL A 135 -3.85 5.45 1.80
N PRO A 136 -4.67 6.35 1.22
CA PRO A 136 -6.08 6.09 0.94
C PRO A 136 -6.31 4.81 0.13
N LYS A 137 -7.46 4.15 0.37
CA LYS A 137 -7.75 2.82 -0.21
C LYS A 137 -7.63 2.74 -1.73
N HIS A 138 -8.02 3.79 -2.45
CA HIS A 138 -7.93 3.81 -3.91
C HIS A 138 -6.47 3.79 -4.41
N LEU A 139 -5.54 4.30 -3.61
CA LEU A 139 -4.11 4.24 -3.87
C LEU A 139 -3.46 2.98 -3.30
N ALA A 140 -3.90 2.44 -2.16
CA ALA A 140 -3.21 1.33 -1.50
C ALA A 140 -3.26 0.01 -2.31
N LYS A 141 -2.09 -0.52 -2.73
CA LYS A 141 -1.93 -1.76 -3.50
C LYS A 141 -1.13 -2.83 -2.76
N GLY A 142 -0.34 -2.47 -1.76
CA GLY A 142 0.39 -3.44 -0.95
C GLY A 142 1.07 -2.84 0.25
N VAL A 143 1.91 -3.65 0.90
CA VAL A 143 2.61 -3.28 2.14
C VAL A 143 3.49 -2.04 1.98
N ASN A 144 4.04 -1.80 0.79
CA ASN A 144 4.85 -0.60 0.50
C ASN A 144 4.04 0.70 0.48
N ASP A 145 2.70 0.62 0.45
CA ASP A 145 1.81 1.77 0.56
C ASP A 145 1.36 2.06 2.00
N VAL A 146 1.96 1.34 2.94
CA VAL A 146 1.67 1.45 4.36
C VAL A 146 2.95 1.83 5.09
N VAL A 147 2.89 2.90 5.86
CA VAL A 147 3.97 3.37 6.70
C VAL A 147 3.93 2.64 8.04
N GLY A 148 5.08 2.21 8.56
CA GLY A 148 5.21 1.66 9.91
C GLY A 148 6.57 1.99 10.53
N PHE A 149 6.84 1.51 11.74
CA PHE A 149 8.12 1.73 12.42
C PHE A 149 9.13 0.63 12.11
N PRO A 150 10.28 0.94 11.45
CA PRO A 150 11.38 -0.01 11.35
C PRO A 150 11.94 -0.27 12.75
N GLY A 151 12.11 -1.54 13.12
CA GLY A 151 12.51 -1.91 14.49
C GLY A 151 11.40 -1.77 15.55
N ARG A 152 10.19 -1.35 15.16
CA ARG A 152 8.98 -1.29 16.01
C ARG A 152 9.08 -0.26 17.15
N LEU A 153 8.00 -0.17 17.94
CA LEU A 153 7.95 0.49 19.24
C LEU A 153 8.28 -0.54 20.31
N VAL A 154 9.30 -0.26 21.12
CA VAL A 154 9.89 -1.23 22.06
C VAL A 154 9.86 -0.71 23.49
N ARG A 155 9.77 -1.65 24.45
CA ARG A 155 9.91 -1.34 25.87
C ARG A 155 11.39 -1.15 26.20
N TYR A 156 11.75 0.00 26.76
CA TYR A 156 13.10 0.31 27.22
C TYR A 156 13.04 1.05 28.55
N LEU A 157 13.67 0.52 29.61
CA LEU A 157 13.70 1.11 30.96
C LEU A 157 12.31 1.55 31.48
N GLY A 158 11.28 0.72 31.28
CA GLY A 158 9.92 0.99 31.77
C GLY A 158 9.11 2.02 30.96
N ARG A 159 9.65 2.51 29.83
CA ARG A 159 8.96 3.37 28.87
C ARG A 159 8.93 2.74 27.47
N VAL A 160 8.20 3.36 26.55
CA VAL A 160 8.19 2.99 25.13
C VAL A 160 9.04 3.97 24.34
N ILE A 161 9.87 3.45 23.44
CA ILE A 161 10.63 4.24 22.47
C ILE A 161 10.34 3.73 21.05
N ALA A 162 10.37 4.63 20.08
CA ALA A 162 10.45 4.26 18.67
C ALA A 162 11.90 4.01 18.29
N VAL A 163 12.21 2.87 17.66
CA VAL A 163 13.58 2.54 17.26
C VAL A 163 14.08 3.42 16.10
N GLY A 164 13.19 3.83 15.21
CA GLY A 164 13.52 4.71 14.08
C GLY A 164 12.33 5.55 13.63
N TYR A 165 12.55 6.39 12.63
CA TYR A 165 11.50 7.18 11.98
C TYR A 165 10.59 6.26 11.14
N PRO A 166 9.26 6.50 11.07
CA PRO A 166 8.36 5.63 10.32
C PRO A 166 8.65 5.66 8.80
N GLN A 167 8.64 4.48 8.17
CA GLN A 167 8.98 4.27 6.76
C GLN A 167 7.91 3.43 6.04
N PRO A 168 7.68 3.65 4.73
CA PRO A 168 6.85 2.76 3.91
C PRO A 168 7.39 1.33 3.94
N GLY A 169 6.50 0.35 4.02
CA GLY A 169 6.86 -1.07 3.99
C GLY A 169 7.53 -1.62 5.25
N ALA A 170 7.70 -0.82 6.30
CA ALA A 170 8.42 -1.23 7.52
C ALA A 170 7.69 -2.26 8.40
N SER A 171 6.42 -2.54 8.14
CA SER A 171 5.60 -3.52 8.85
C SER A 171 4.86 -4.40 7.86
N SER A 172 5.12 -5.71 7.82
CA SER A 172 4.35 -6.60 6.94
C SER A 172 3.04 -7.06 7.56
N HIS A 173 3.05 -7.50 8.82
CA HIS A 173 1.88 -8.14 9.44
C HIS A 173 0.75 -7.14 9.69
N VAL A 174 1.03 -6.04 10.39
CA VAL A 174 0.01 -5.03 10.70
C VAL A 174 -0.43 -4.28 9.44
N ALA A 175 0.44 -4.11 8.44
CA ALA A 175 0.05 -3.51 7.16
C ALA A 175 -0.96 -4.37 6.40
N ARG A 176 -0.77 -5.70 6.35
CA ARG A 176 -1.74 -6.59 5.71
C ARG A 176 -3.10 -6.55 6.41
N LEU A 177 -3.10 -6.48 7.76
CA LEU A 177 -4.33 -6.33 8.53
C LEU A 177 -5.08 -5.05 8.14
N VAL A 178 -4.42 -3.88 8.21
CA VAL A 178 -5.10 -2.61 7.89
C VAL A 178 -5.55 -2.57 6.43
N LEU A 179 -4.78 -3.12 5.50
CA LEU A 179 -5.16 -3.19 4.08
C LEU A 179 -6.41 -4.05 3.84
N GLU A 180 -6.57 -5.14 4.60
CA GLU A 180 -7.77 -5.98 4.54
C GLU A 180 -8.98 -5.25 5.13
N VAL A 181 -8.83 -4.65 6.32
CA VAL A 181 -9.88 -3.83 6.95
C VAL A 181 -10.35 -2.71 6.02
N MET A 182 -9.44 -2.05 5.29
CA MET A 182 -9.77 -1.00 4.33
C MET A 182 -10.61 -1.46 3.13
N ARG A 183 -10.75 -2.77 2.90
CA ARG A 183 -11.67 -3.31 1.87
C ARG A 183 -13.11 -3.23 2.33
N TYR A 184 -13.35 -3.31 3.64
CA TYR A 184 -14.67 -3.22 4.26
C TYR A 184 -14.99 -1.78 4.68
N ASP A 185 -14.03 -1.10 5.32
CA ASP A 185 -14.14 0.31 5.70
C ASP A 185 -12.91 1.10 5.24
N PRO A 186 -12.99 1.78 4.09
CA PRO A 186 -11.90 2.60 3.56
C PRO A 186 -11.45 3.77 4.45
N SER A 187 -12.25 4.15 5.47
CA SER A 187 -11.91 5.22 6.40
C SER A 187 -10.89 4.77 7.47
N VAL A 188 -10.82 3.47 7.77
CA VAL A 188 -9.89 2.89 8.73
C VAL A 188 -8.54 2.67 8.07
N ARG A 189 -7.63 3.64 8.19
CA ARG A 189 -6.31 3.60 7.54
C ARG A 189 -5.14 3.38 8.48
N SER A 190 -5.37 3.14 9.76
CA SER A 190 -4.31 3.01 10.75
C SER A 190 -4.62 1.86 11.71
N ALA A 191 -3.57 1.17 12.15
CA ALA A 191 -3.69 0.07 13.09
C ALA A 191 -2.43 -0.02 13.97
N ILE A 192 -2.61 -0.46 15.21
CA ILE A 192 -1.53 -0.70 16.17
C ILE A 192 -1.76 -2.04 16.85
N ASN A 193 -0.71 -2.86 16.98
CA ASN A 193 -0.79 -4.10 17.74
C ASN A 193 -0.24 -3.90 19.17
N VAL A 194 -0.99 -4.34 20.17
CA VAL A 194 -0.60 -4.31 21.58
C VAL A 194 -0.74 -5.70 22.19
N ALA A 195 -0.13 -5.92 23.35
CA ALA A 195 -0.35 -7.13 24.13
C ALA A 195 -1.83 -7.24 24.52
N TYR A 196 -2.38 -8.44 24.44
CA TYR A 196 -3.74 -8.71 24.90
C TYR A 196 -3.84 -8.45 26.41
N SER A 197 -4.92 -7.78 26.82
CA SER A 197 -5.28 -7.58 28.22
C SER A 197 -6.79 -7.48 28.34
N GLU A 198 -7.37 -8.24 29.27
CA GLU A 198 -8.80 -8.11 29.60
C GLU A 198 -9.14 -6.69 30.05
N GLU A 199 -8.21 -6.01 30.73
CA GLU A 199 -8.36 -4.61 31.13
C GLU A 199 -8.54 -3.70 29.91
N LEU A 200 -7.72 -3.87 28.87
CA LEU A 200 -7.84 -3.08 27.63
C LEU A 200 -9.16 -3.38 26.91
N VAL A 201 -9.59 -4.64 26.89
CA VAL A 201 -10.85 -5.04 26.27
C VAL A 201 -12.05 -4.44 27.01
N ARG A 202 -12.03 -4.46 28.35
CA ARG A 202 -13.07 -3.80 29.17
C ARG A 202 -13.09 -2.29 28.93
N ALA A 203 -11.93 -1.64 28.99
CA ALA A 203 -11.82 -0.20 28.74
C ALA A 203 -12.33 0.19 27.34
N ALA A 204 -12.01 -0.59 26.31
CA ALA A 204 -12.52 -0.36 24.95
C ALA A 204 -14.05 -0.41 24.89
N ARG A 205 -14.68 -1.40 25.54
CA ARG A 205 -16.15 -1.52 25.61
C ARG A 205 -16.78 -0.36 26.38
N GLU A 206 -16.19 0.04 27.50
CA GLU A 206 -16.66 1.17 28.31
C GLU A 206 -16.58 2.50 27.55
N LEU A 207 -15.57 2.66 26.68
CA LEU A 207 -15.43 3.80 25.77
C LEU A 207 -16.36 3.72 24.54
N GLY A 208 -17.21 2.69 24.45
CA GLY A 208 -18.13 2.50 23.32
C GLY A 208 -17.45 2.03 22.03
N MET A 209 -16.22 1.52 22.10
CA MET A 209 -15.55 0.95 20.94
C MET A 209 -16.12 -0.42 20.59
N VAL A 210 -16.20 -0.70 19.28
CA VAL A 210 -16.56 -2.04 18.80
C VAL A 210 -15.39 -2.99 19.05
N VAL A 211 -15.65 -4.06 19.80
CA VAL A 211 -14.67 -5.12 20.07
C VAL A 211 -15.10 -6.39 19.37
N ALA A 212 -14.29 -6.84 18.41
CA ALA A 212 -14.40 -8.14 17.79
C ALA A 212 -13.33 -9.09 18.35
N VAL A 213 -13.68 -10.36 18.49
CA VAL A 213 -12.75 -11.43 18.87
C VAL A 213 -12.75 -12.44 17.75
N VAL A 214 -11.57 -12.83 17.29
CA VAL A 214 -11.42 -13.85 16.25
C VAL A 214 -10.60 -15.00 16.80
N ASP A 215 -11.17 -16.19 16.73
CA ASP A 215 -10.55 -17.42 17.18
C ASP A 215 -9.78 -18.08 16.03
N ARG A 216 -8.45 -18.08 16.12
CA ARG A 216 -7.59 -18.72 15.12
C ARG A 216 -7.79 -20.24 15.04
N ARG A 217 -8.48 -20.87 16.00
CA ARG A 217 -8.80 -22.30 15.94
C ARG A 217 -9.85 -22.62 14.87
N GLU A 218 -10.67 -21.65 14.51
CA GLU A 218 -11.71 -21.79 13.49
C GLU A 218 -11.19 -21.46 12.06
N GLU A 219 -9.89 -21.14 11.93
CA GLU A 219 -9.25 -20.81 10.66
C GLU A 219 -9.20 -22.05 9.72
N PRO A 220 -9.74 -21.95 8.49
CA PRO A 220 -9.71 -23.05 7.52
C PRO A 220 -8.28 -23.52 7.20
N GLU A 221 -8.08 -24.83 7.06
CA GLU A 221 -6.75 -25.43 6.78
C GLU A 221 -6.10 -24.89 5.50
N GLU A 222 -6.89 -24.52 4.50
CA GLU A 222 -6.44 -23.98 3.21
C GLU A 222 -5.74 -22.63 3.37
N VAL A 223 -6.15 -21.83 4.36
CA VAL A 223 -5.59 -20.51 4.70
C VAL A 223 -4.31 -20.67 5.53
N ARG A 224 -4.28 -21.65 6.43
CA ARG A 224 -3.10 -21.96 7.28
C ARG A 224 -1.87 -22.44 6.50
N ARG A 225 -2.06 -23.06 5.33
CA ARG A 225 -0.96 -23.64 4.52
C ARG A 225 -0.15 -22.62 3.71
N VAL A 226 -0.65 -21.39 3.56
CA VAL A 226 0.01 -20.34 2.76
C VAL A 226 0.51 -19.22 3.68
N GLU A 227 1.83 -19.06 3.79
CA GLU A 227 2.43 -18.00 4.61
C GLU A 227 1.87 -16.62 4.24
N GLY A 228 1.19 -15.97 5.19
CA GLY A 228 0.63 -14.63 5.02
C GLY A 228 -0.86 -14.55 4.69
N MET A 229 -1.57 -15.69 4.57
CA MET A 229 -3.01 -15.72 4.29
C MET A 229 -3.91 -15.72 5.54
N SER A 230 -3.37 -15.89 6.75
CA SER A 230 -4.16 -15.86 7.99
C SER A 230 -4.86 -14.54 8.30
N LEU A 231 -4.41 -13.43 7.68
CA LEU A 231 -4.95 -12.09 7.89
C LEU A 231 -6.17 -11.77 7.01
N PRO A 232 -6.22 -12.16 5.73
CA PRO A 232 -7.44 -12.08 4.91
C PRO A 232 -8.69 -12.80 5.44
N TRP A 233 -8.54 -13.70 6.44
CA TRP A 233 -9.66 -14.42 7.06
C TRP A 233 -10.21 -13.71 8.32
N LEU A 234 -9.44 -12.77 8.89
CA LEU A 234 -9.81 -11.92 10.03
C LEU A 234 -10.67 -10.72 9.57
#